data_AF-A0A9X8VCV6-F1
#
_entry.id   AF-A0A9X8VCV6-F1
#
_cell.length_a   1.000
_cell.length_b   1.000
_cell.length_c   1.000
_cell.angle_alpha   90.00
_cell.angle_beta   90.00
_cell.angle_gamma   90.00
#
_symmetry.space_group_name_H-M   'P 1'
#
loop_
_entity.id
_entity.type
_entity.pdbx_description
1 polymer ?
#
loop_
_entity_poly.entity_id
_entity_poly.type
_entity_poly.pdbx_seq_one_letter_code
_entity_poly.pdbx_strand_id
1 'polypeptide(L)'
;FELTAYGTPQALPEPIQPEIFLHLTESLAQETSLIRLPAGKIPARPLYLLHISSGRGAAGEVNTVHHRHHLEIGRGAEAEVIEHYVSLGEAAHFTGARLTANVADNAGLLHCKLAFESQPSYHFAHNDLVIGRDARVKSDSFLLGAGLTRHN
;
A
#
# COMPACT_ATOMS: atom_id res chain seq x y z
N PHE A 1 -9.60 12.03 5.84
CA PHE A 1 -8.17 11.71 5.92
C PHE A 1 -7.40 13.01 5.87
N GLU A 2 -6.40 13.13 6.72
CA GLU A 2 -5.38 14.17 6.70
C GLU A 2 -4.15 13.56 6.01
N LEU A 3 -3.63 14.23 4.99
CA LEU A 3 -2.45 13.80 4.26
C LEU A 3 -1.29 14.69 4.68
N THR A 4 -0.22 14.08 5.16
CA THR A 4 1.04 14.79 5.39
C THR A 4 2.04 14.32 4.35
N ALA A 5 2.41 15.24 3.45
CA ALA A 5 3.46 15.03 2.47
C ALA A 5 4.72 15.81 2.89
N TYR A 6 5.87 15.15 2.75
CA TYR A 6 7.25 15.64 2.82
C TYR A 6 7.76 16.35 4.10
N GLY A 7 8.98 15.94 4.50
CA GLY A 7 9.96 16.82 5.15
C GLY A 7 10.23 16.59 6.64
N THR A 8 9.35 15.88 7.35
CA THR A 8 9.61 15.52 8.76
C THR A 8 9.93 14.05 8.82
N PRO A 9 11.14 13.63 9.24
CA PRO A 9 11.43 12.23 9.51
C PRO A 9 10.51 11.77 10.64
N GLN A 10 9.37 11.18 10.28
CA GLN A 10 8.52 10.50 11.24
C GLN A 10 8.96 9.04 11.23
N ALA A 11 9.38 8.54 12.39
CA ALA A 11 9.80 7.16 12.53
C ALA A 11 8.61 6.26 12.14
N LEU A 12 8.74 5.58 11.01
CA LEU A 12 7.82 4.55 10.60
C LEU A 12 8.03 3.33 11.51
N PRO A 13 6.98 2.53 11.77
CA PRO A 13 7.15 1.32 12.56
C PRO A 13 8.14 0.37 11.90
N GLU A 14 8.92 -0.33 12.73
CA GLU A 14 9.75 -1.44 12.29
C GLU A 14 8.90 -2.51 11.58
N PRO A 15 9.44 -3.19 10.56
CA PRO A 15 8.78 -4.32 9.92
C PRO A 15 8.37 -5.39 10.92
N ILE A 16 7.13 -5.91 10.79
CA ILE A 16 6.70 -7.07 11.60
C ILE A 16 7.49 -8.32 11.17
N GLN A 17 7.64 -8.51 9.86
CA GLN A 17 8.44 -9.60 9.28
C GLN A 17 9.38 -9.06 8.20
N PRO A 18 10.66 -8.84 8.49
CA PRO A 18 11.60 -8.33 7.49
C PRO A 18 11.88 -9.36 6.40
N GLU A 19 11.92 -8.91 5.14
CA GLU A 19 12.33 -9.71 3.99
C GLU A 19 12.86 -8.82 2.84
N ILE A 20 13.44 -9.44 1.82
CA ILE A 20 14.22 -8.73 0.80
C ILE A 20 13.42 -7.73 -0.03
N PHE A 21 12.18 -8.04 -0.42
CA PHE A 21 11.35 -7.19 -1.26
C PHE A 21 10.73 -6.02 -0.49
N LEU A 22 10.48 -6.19 0.81
CA LEU A 22 10.18 -5.13 1.75
C LEU A 22 11.32 -4.12 1.78
N HIS A 23 12.56 -4.57 2.07
CA HIS A 23 13.70 -3.66 2.15
C HIS A 23 14.00 -2.98 0.81
N LEU A 24 13.82 -3.70 -0.31
CA LEU A 24 13.92 -3.12 -1.64
C LEU A 24 12.90 -2.00 -1.85
N THR A 25 11.64 -2.23 -1.46
CA THR A 25 10.57 -1.23 -1.60
C THR A 25 10.79 -0.03 -0.70
N GLU A 26 11.20 -0.21 0.55
CA GLU A 26 11.51 0.91 1.44
C GLU A 26 12.74 1.70 0.96
N SER A 27 13.75 1.03 0.40
CA SER A 27 14.95 1.70 -0.11
C SER A 27 14.72 2.48 -1.41
N LEU A 28 13.81 2.03 -2.27
CA LEU A 28 13.59 2.61 -3.61
C LEU A 28 12.34 3.48 -3.72
N ALA A 29 11.47 3.48 -2.72
CA ALA A 29 10.33 4.39 -2.68
C ALA A 29 10.82 5.84 -2.66
N GLN A 30 10.48 6.61 -3.69
CA GLN A 30 10.86 8.02 -3.78
C GLN A 30 10.11 8.87 -2.75
N GLU A 31 8.88 8.47 -2.43
CA GLU A 31 8.00 9.18 -1.51
C GLU A 31 7.31 8.19 -0.56
N THR A 32 6.99 8.67 0.64
CA THR A 32 6.09 7.98 1.56
C THR A 32 4.89 8.86 1.86
N SER A 33 3.69 8.34 1.61
CA SER A 33 2.45 9.04 2.02
C SER A 33 2.10 8.67 3.45
N LEU A 34 2.05 9.66 4.34
CA LEU A 34 1.51 9.51 5.68
C LEU A 34 0.05 9.97 5.69
N ILE A 35 -0.85 9.05 6.05
CA ILE A 35 -2.28 9.25 5.92
C ILE A 35 -2.94 9.00 7.27
N ARG A 36 -3.53 10.04 7.85
CA ARG A 36 -4.13 9.99 9.18
C ARG A 36 -5.64 10.11 9.12
N LEU A 37 -6.33 9.28 9.88
CA LEU A 37 -7.73 9.45 10.21
C LEU A 37 -7.86 9.76 11.70
N PRO A 38 -8.25 10.98 12.09
CA PRO A 38 -8.38 11.35 13.50
C PRO A 38 -9.38 10.47 14.25
N ALA A 39 -9.24 10.42 15.57
CA ALA A 39 -10.10 9.61 16.45
C ALA A 39 -11.60 9.91 16.27
N GLY A 40 -12.42 8.85 16.30
CA GLY A 40 -13.88 8.92 16.17
C GLY A 40 -14.40 9.39 14.81
N LYS A 41 -13.54 9.53 13.79
CA LYS A 41 -13.96 9.96 12.45
C LYS A 41 -14.38 8.77 11.60
N ILE A 42 -15.47 8.96 10.85
CA ILE A 42 -16.01 8.00 9.89
C ILE A 42 -16.22 8.76 8.57
N PRO A 43 -15.27 8.67 7.62
CA PRO A 43 -15.41 9.30 6.31
C PRO A 43 -16.61 8.72 5.54
N ALA A 44 -17.31 9.57 4.79
CA ALA A 44 -18.46 9.13 3.98
C ALA A 44 -18.06 8.35 2.72
N ARG A 45 -16.76 8.31 2.37
CA ARG A 45 -16.21 7.64 1.19
C ARG A 45 -14.89 6.95 1.53
N PRO A 46 -14.57 5.84 0.86
CA PRO A 46 -13.27 5.18 1.02
C PRO A 46 -12.13 6.09 0.56
N LEU A 47 -10.96 5.89 1.16
CA LEU A 47 -9.70 6.35 0.61
C LEU A 47 -9.31 5.44 -0.56
N TYR A 48 -9.07 6.03 -1.72
CA TYR A 48 -8.69 5.29 -2.92
C TYR A 48 -7.26 5.64 -3.32
N LEU A 49 -6.37 4.66 -3.25
CA LEU A 49 -4.98 4.75 -3.66
C LEU A 49 -4.85 4.10 -5.03
N LEU A 50 -4.81 4.92 -6.08
CA LEU A 50 -4.65 4.47 -7.46
C LEU A 50 -3.17 4.54 -7.85
N HIS A 51 -2.62 3.40 -8.25
CA HIS A 51 -1.24 3.25 -8.71
C HIS A 51 -1.24 2.89 -10.18
N ILE A 52 -0.60 3.72 -11.00
CA ILE A 52 -0.50 3.52 -12.44
C ILE A 52 0.97 3.38 -12.81
N SER A 53 1.36 2.15 -13.17
CA SER A 53 2.73 1.81 -13.56
C SER A 53 2.83 1.65 -15.08
N SER A 54 4.00 1.94 -15.66
CA SER A 54 4.22 1.77 -17.10
C SER A 54 5.58 1.18 -17.41
N GLY A 55 5.65 0.27 -18.38
CA GLY A 55 6.90 -0.20 -18.98
C GLY A 55 7.38 0.72 -20.10
N ARG A 56 8.66 0.59 -20.49
CA ARG A 56 9.26 1.37 -21.59
C ARG A 56 9.18 0.68 -22.96
N GLY A 57 8.89 -0.62 -23.01
CA GLY A 57 8.77 -1.38 -24.26
C GLY A 57 10.10 -1.62 -25.01
N ALA A 58 11.23 -1.20 -24.45
CA ALA A 58 12.56 -1.53 -24.97
C ALA A 58 12.97 -2.95 -24.55
N ALA A 59 13.54 -3.72 -25.50
CA ALA A 59 13.93 -5.10 -25.23
C ALA A 59 15.03 -5.17 -24.16
N GLY A 60 14.79 -5.96 -23.11
CA GLY A 60 15.72 -6.15 -22.00
C GLY A 60 15.65 -5.10 -20.89
N GLU A 61 14.78 -4.10 -20.99
CA GLU A 61 14.53 -3.13 -19.93
C GLU A 61 13.21 -3.42 -19.21
N VAL A 62 13.23 -3.27 -17.88
CA VAL A 62 12.01 -3.31 -17.04
C VAL A 62 12.01 -2.05 -16.20
N ASN A 63 10.99 -1.21 -16.38
CA ASN A 63 10.80 -0.04 -15.52
C ASN A 63 10.39 -0.52 -14.12
N THR A 64 10.83 0.18 -13.07
CA THR A 64 10.44 -0.13 -11.69
C THR A 64 9.82 1.06 -10.98
N VAL A 65 8.81 0.81 -10.17
CA VAL A 65 8.20 1.80 -9.28
C VAL A 65 7.91 1.17 -7.92
N HIS A 66 8.17 1.93 -6.86
CA HIS A 66 8.00 1.48 -5.47
C HIS A 66 7.09 2.44 -4.71
N HIS A 67 5.95 1.94 -4.25
CA HIS A 67 4.93 2.71 -3.53
C HIS A 67 5.00 2.45 -2.03
N ARG A 68 5.06 3.51 -1.22
CA ARG A 68 5.10 3.42 0.23
C ARG A 68 4.03 4.29 0.88
N HIS A 69 3.15 3.65 1.65
CA HIS A 69 2.08 4.34 2.40
C HIS A 69 2.09 3.90 3.86
N HIS A 70 1.81 4.85 4.76
CA HIS A 70 1.55 4.57 6.17
C HIS A 70 0.21 5.17 6.59
N LEU A 71 -0.64 4.34 7.19
CA LEU A 71 -1.95 4.74 7.69
C LEU A 71 -1.92 4.82 9.22
N GLU A 72 -2.42 5.92 9.77
CA GLU A 72 -2.75 6.06 11.19
C GLU A 72 -4.26 6.17 11.36
N ILE A 73 -4.90 5.11 11.83
CA ILE A 73 -6.34 5.09 12.10
C ILE A 73 -6.56 5.32 13.59
N GLY A 74 -7.06 6.51 13.95
CA GLY A 74 -7.24 6.94 15.32
C GLY A 74 -8.29 6.12 16.08
N ARG A 75 -8.20 6.15 17.41
CA ARG A 75 -9.11 5.40 18.31
C ARG A 75 -10.57 5.62 17.96
N GLY A 76 -11.34 4.55 17.84
CA GLY A 76 -12.77 4.59 17.50
C GLY A 76 -13.10 5.15 16.10
N ALA A 77 -12.11 5.33 15.23
CA ALA A 77 -12.33 5.76 13.85
C ALA A 77 -12.66 4.55 12.96
N GLU A 78 -13.33 4.81 11.85
CA GLU A 78 -13.69 3.79 10.85
C GLU A 78 -13.15 4.19 9.50
N ALA A 79 -12.28 3.37 8.93
CA ALA A 79 -11.68 3.60 7.64
C ALA A 79 -12.03 2.50 6.64
N GLU A 80 -12.29 2.90 5.41
CA GLU A 80 -12.27 2.04 4.24
C GLU A 80 -11.17 2.53 3.31
N VAL A 81 -10.28 1.62 2.89
CA VAL A 81 -9.11 1.92 2.05
C VAL A 81 -9.03 0.90 0.93
N ILE A 82 -8.90 1.40 -0.29
CA ILE A 82 -8.74 0.60 -1.50
C ILE A 82 -7.38 0.92 -2.12
N GLU A 83 -6.53 -0.08 -2.25
CA GLU A 83 -5.34 -0.03 -3.11
C GLU A 83 -5.70 -0.61 -4.48
N HIS A 84 -5.42 0.11 -5.57
CA HIS A 84 -5.67 -0.37 -6.93
C HIS A 84 -4.44 -0.14 -7.80
N TYR A 85 -3.82 -1.25 -8.20
CA TYR A 85 -2.65 -1.28 -9.07
C TYR A 85 -3.07 -1.66 -10.49
N VAL A 86 -2.73 -0.77 -11.43
CA VAL A 86 -3.02 -0.95 -12.86
C VAL A 86 -1.80 -0.59 -13.71
N SER A 87 -1.79 -1.11 -14.93
CA SER A 87 -0.76 -0.77 -15.92
C SER A 87 -1.29 0.23 -16.94
N LEU A 88 -0.47 1.21 -17.30
CA LEU A 88 -0.81 2.18 -18.35
C LEU A 88 -0.88 1.53 -19.74
N GLY A 89 -0.19 0.42 -19.94
CA GLY A 89 -0.21 -0.38 -21.16
C GLY A 89 0.36 -1.78 -20.94
N GLU A 90 0.61 -2.50 -22.03
CA GLU A 90 1.00 -3.92 -21.99
C GLU A 90 2.49 -4.17 -21.74
N ALA A 91 3.33 -3.13 -21.75
CA ALA A 91 4.76 -3.29 -21.52
C ALA A 91 5.06 -3.70 -20.08
N ALA A 92 6.01 -4.61 -19.90
CA ALA A 92 6.44 -5.11 -18.59
C ALA A 92 6.98 -4.01 -17.68
N HIS A 93 6.63 -4.08 -16.40
CA HIS A 93 7.23 -3.29 -15.33
C HIS A 93 7.31 -4.12 -14.04
N PHE A 94 8.02 -3.58 -13.06
CA PHE A 94 8.17 -4.14 -11.73
C PHE A 94 7.58 -3.17 -10.71
N THR A 95 6.55 -3.61 -10.00
CA THR A 95 5.89 -2.84 -8.95
C THR A 95 6.29 -3.41 -7.59
N GLY A 96 6.91 -2.56 -6.78
CA GLY A 96 7.04 -2.76 -5.34
C GLY A 96 5.96 -1.98 -4.60
N ALA A 97 5.32 -2.60 -3.61
CA ALA A 97 4.27 -1.94 -2.83
C ALA A 97 4.36 -2.25 -1.35
N ARG A 98 4.25 -1.23 -0.51
CA ARG A 98 4.23 -1.39 0.95
C ARG A 98 3.23 -0.44 1.57
N LEU A 99 2.17 -1.01 2.13
CA LEU A 99 1.22 -0.30 2.97
C LEU A 99 1.34 -0.80 4.41
N THR A 100 1.63 0.11 5.33
CA THR A 100 1.64 -0.19 6.77
C THR A 100 0.48 0.55 7.42
N ALA A 101 -0.20 -0.04 8.40
CA ALA A 101 -1.28 0.62 9.13
C ALA A 101 -1.17 0.39 10.64
N ASN A 102 -1.28 1.48 11.39
CA ASN A 102 -1.54 1.46 12.82
C ASN A 102 -3.05 1.68 13.03
N VAL A 103 -3.74 0.66 13.52
CA VAL A 103 -5.19 0.70 13.82
C VAL A 103 -5.35 0.78 15.33
N ALA A 104 -5.66 1.97 15.85
CA ALA A 104 -5.74 2.19 17.29
C ALA A 104 -6.95 1.49 17.94
N ASP A 105 -7.00 1.51 19.28
CA ASP A 105 -8.05 0.84 20.04
C ASP A 105 -9.46 1.19 19.57
N ASN A 106 -10.37 0.20 19.58
CA ASN A 106 -11.77 0.34 19.17
C ASN A 106 -11.98 0.87 17.73
N ALA A 107 -10.94 0.97 16.91
CA ALA A 107 -11.05 1.44 15.53
C ALA A 107 -11.40 0.30 14.56
N GLY A 108 -11.90 0.65 13.38
CA GLY A 108 -12.17 -0.27 12.29
C GLY A 108 -11.41 0.08 11.02
N LEU A 109 -10.88 -0.94 10.35
CA LEU A 109 -10.28 -0.83 9.03
C LEU A 109 -10.85 -1.90 8.09
N LEU A 110 -11.45 -1.45 7.00
CA LEU A 110 -11.75 -2.26 5.83
C LEU A 110 -10.71 -1.93 4.77
N HIS A 111 -9.87 -2.91 4.43
CA HIS A 111 -8.82 -2.80 3.44
C HIS A 111 -9.13 -3.71 2.25
N CYS A 112 -9.01 -3.18 1.04
CA CYS A 112 -9.15 -3.93 -0.19
C CYS A 112 -7.96 -3.65 -1.09
N LYS A 113 -7.31 -4.70 -1.59
CA LYS A 113 -6.24 -4.59 -2.58
C LYS A 113 -6.65 -5.23 -3.90
N LEU A 114 -6.56 -4.46 -4.97
CA LEU A 114 -6.82 -4.87 -6.35
C LEU A 114 -5.51 -4.78 -7.12
N ALA A 115 -4.88 -5.92 -7.42
CA ALA A 115 -3.65 -5.97 -8.22
C ALA A 115 -3.97 -6.49 -9.62
N PHE A 116 -4.24 -5.58 -10.56
CA PHE A 116 -4.75 -5.85 -11.92
C PHE A 116 -3.78 -5.35 -13.00
N GLU A 117 -2.48 -5.52 -12.75
CA GLU A 117 -1.42 -5.11 -13.67
C GLU A 117 -1.27 -6.06 -14.86
N SER A 118 -0.63 -5.58 -15.93
CA SER A 118 -0.44 -6.31 -17.19
C SER A 118 0.34 -7.61 -16.97
N GLN A 119 0.00 -8.63 -17.76
CA GLN A 119 0.55 -9.98 -17.59
C GLN A 119 2.08 -10.13 -17.65
N PRO A 120 2.86 -9.32 -18.41
CA PRO A 120 4.32 -9.47 -18.40
C PRO A 120 4.99 -8.78 -17.20
N SER A 121 4.22 -8.16 -16.30
CA SER A 121 4.73 -7.40 -15.16
C SER A 121 4.92 -8.27 -13.91
N TYR A 122 5.56 -7.67 -12.90
CA TYR A 122 5.90 -8.30 -11.63
C TYR A 122 5.37 -7.46 -10.47
N HIS A 123 4.66 -8.07 -9.52
CA HIS A 123 4.13 -7.38 -8.34
C HIS A 123 4.66 -8.01 -7.05
N PHE A 124 5.45 -7.25 -6.29
CA PHE A 124 5.96 -7.68 -4.99
C PHE A 124 5.51 -6.70 -3.92
N ALA A 125 4.78 -7.20 -2.95
CA ALA A 125 4.20 -6.36 -1.93
C ALA A 125 4.29 -6.93 -0.53
N HIS A 126 4.31 -6.02 0.44
CA HIS A 126 4.37 -6.36 1.86
C HIS A 126 3.57 -5.35 2.68
N ASN A 127 2.46 -5.80 3.28
CA ASN A 127 1.65 -4.95 4.13
C ASN A 127 1.74 -5.35 5.61
N ASP A 128 1.94 -4.38 6.50
CA ASP A 128 1.93 -4.60 7.95
C ASP A 128 0.71 -3.94 8.59
N LEU A 129 -0.02 -4.67 9.43
CA LEU A 129 -1.18 -4.15 10.17
C LEU A 129 -0.96 -4.35 11.67
N VAL A 130 -0.74 -3.26 12.39
CA VAL A 130 -0.65 -3.26 13.86
C VAL A 130 -2.02 -2.94 14.43
N ILE A 131 -2.57 -3.86 15.21
CA ILE A 131 -3.97 -3.84 15.63
C ILE A 131 -4.05 -3.59 17.15
N GLY A 132 -4.70 -2.49 17.52
CA GLY A 132 -4.95 -2.10 18.90
C GLY A 132 -6.05 -2.94 19.57
N ARG A 133 -6.28 -2.67 20.85
CA ARG A 133 -7.25 -3.41 21.65
C ARG A 133 -8.67 -3.15 21.15
N ASP A 134 -9.48 -4.20 21.02
CA ASP A 134 -10.87 -4.13 20.56
C ASP A 134 -11.04 -3.49 19.15
N ALA A 135 -9.95 -3.41 18.38
CA ALA A 135 -10.00 -2.97 16.98
C ALA A 135 -10.45 -4.12 16.07
N ARG A 136 -11.05 -3.77 14.93
CA ARG A 136 -11.47 -4.73 13.90
C ARG A 136 -10.83 -4.41 12.56
N VAL A 137 -10.28 -5.44 11.93
CA VAL A 137 -9.63 -5.29 10.63
C VAL A 137 -10.12 -6.39 9.70
N LYS A 138 -10.51 -5.99 8.48
CA LYS A 138 -10.74 -6.88 7.37
C LYS A 138 -9.85 -6.47 6.22
N SER A 139 -9.08 -7.40 5.65
CA SER A 139 -8.22 -7.16 4.51
C SER A 139 -8.54 -8.19 3.43
N ASP A 140 -9.11 -7.73 2.32
CA ASP A 140 -9.42 -8.55 1.15
C ASP A 140 -8.40 -8.22 0.04
N SER A 141 -7.82 -9.24 -0.60
CA SER A 141 -6.84 -9.03 -1.68
C SER A 141 -7.19 -9.84 -2.90
N PHE A 142 -7.35 -9.15 -4.04
CA PHE A 142 -7.65 -9.71 -5.34
C PHE A 142 -6.42 -9.55 -6.23
N LEU A 143 -5.64 -10.63 -6.32
CA LEU A 143 -4.36 -10.67 -7.04
C LEU A 143 -4.57 -11.30 -8.42
N LEU A 144 -5.12 -10.52 -9.36
CA LEU A 144 -5.65 -11.02 -10.65
C LEU A 144 -4.87 -10.51 -11.87
N GLY A 145 -3.69 -9.93 -11.68
CA GLY A 145 -2.81 -9.46 -12.73
C GLY A 145 -1.35 -9.75 -12.40
N ALA A 146 -0.44 -9.25 -13.25
CA ALA A 146 0.98 -9.56 -13.29
C ALA A 146 1.30 -11.06 -13.48
N GLY A 147 2.39 -11.34 -14.19
CA GLY A 147 2.81 -12.72 -14.48
C GLY A 147 3.37 -13.43 -13.25
N LEU A 148 3.93 -12.64 -12.33
CA LEU A 148 4.36 -13.11 -11.02
C LEU A 148 3.94 -12.10 -9.96
N THR A 149 3.13 -12.57 -9.03
CA THR A 149 2.70 -11.79 -7.86
C THR A 149 3.11 -12.51 -6.59
N ARG A 150 3.76 -11.78 -5.68
CA ARG A 150 3.96 -12.20 -4.29
C ARG A 150 3.48 -11.07 -3.37
N HIS A 151 2.46 -11.36 -2.58
CA HIS A 151 1.96 -10.46 -1.56
C HIS A 151 2.13 -11.10 -0.19
N ASN A 152 2.80 -10.39 0.71
CA ASN A 152 2.81 -10.65 2.15
C ASN A 152 1.88 -9.65 2.83
#